data_AF-A0A9D5XHL5-F1
#
_entry.id   AF-A0A9D5XHL5-F1
#
_cell.length_a   1.000
_cell.length_b   1.000
_cell.length_c   1.000
_cell.angle_alpha   90.00
_cell.angle_beta   90.00
_cell.angle_gamma   90.00
#
_symmetry.space_group_name_H-M   'P 1'
#
loop_
_entity.id
_entity.type
_entity.pdbx_description
1 polymer ?
#
loop_
_entity_poly.entity_id
_entity_poly.type
_entity_poly.pdbx_seq_one_letter_code
_entity_poly.pdbx_strand_id
1 'polypeptide(L)'
;MNALLPFLATVVAYLIGSLSFAVIVSSIMGLNDPRTYGSGNPGATNVLRSGSKKAAALTLLLDAVKGLIPVLLVKYIGPDYGLHEGTLALVAIAAFLGHLFPIFFKFKGGKGVATALGVLLGLSGWLGLLVLLTWLLVALTSRYSSLAALIAAIMAPVYYVLLGGVLWDYDKPVLLTVIAMSALLLWRHAENINRLLKGQESKIGSKKDKAGKGSTVIKPSTKAKRNRKS
;
A
#
# COMPACT_ATOMS: atom_id res chain seq x y z
N MET A 1 -23.85 -26.25 -7.06
CA MET A 1 -22.89 -25.61 -6.13
C MET A 1 -23.49 -24.30 -5.64
N ASN A 2 -23.51 -24.06 -4.33
CA ASN A 2 -24.07 -22.82 -3.77
C ASN A 2 -22.99 -21.72 -3.76
N ALA A 3 -23.07 -20.79 -4.72
CA ALA A 3 -22.08 -19.71 -4.89
C ALA A 3 -22.28 -18.52 -3.92
N LEU A 4 -23.35 -18.52 -3.12
CA LEU A 4 -23.71 -17.39 -2.25
C LEU A 4 -22.63 -17.09 -1.21
N LEU A 5 -22.13 -18.10 -0.51
CA LEU A 5 -21.11 -17.90 0.54
C LEU A 5 -19.75 -17.45 -0.04
N PRO A 6 -19.21 -18.06 -1.10
CA PRO A 6 -18.04 -17.54 -1.80
C PRO A 6 -18.19 -16.08 -2.25
N PHE A 7 -19.36 -15.72 -2.79
CA PHE A 7 -19.65 -14.35 -3.20
C PHE A 7 -19.64 -13.39 -2.00
N LEU A 8 -20.34 -13.73 -0.92
CA LEU A 8 -20.38 -12.92 0.29
C LEU A 8 -18.98 -12.77 0.93
N ALA A 9 -18.20 -13.85 1.00
CA ALA A 9 -16.82 -13.80 1.50
C ALA A 9 -15.95 -12.85 0.66
N THR A 10 -16.11 -12.90 -0.67
CA THR A 10 -15.40 -12.02 -1.62
C THR A 10 -15.79 -10.56 -1.40
N VAL A 11 -17.09 -10.26 -1.26
CA VAL A 11 -17.58 -8.90 -0.98
C VAL A 11 -17.04 -8.40 0.36
N VAL A 12 -17.11 -9.21 1.41
CA VAL A 12 -16.59 -8.85 2.74
C VAL A 12 -15.09 -8.57 2.69
N ALA A 13 -14.32 -9.41 1.98
CA ALA A 13 -12.89 -9.20 1.80
C ALA A 13 -12.59 -7.86 1.09
N TYR A 14 -13.36 -7.51 0.05
CA TYR A 14 -13.26 -6.21 -0.61
C TYR A 14 -13.60 -5.03 0.32
N LEU A 15 -14.64 -5.16 1.15
CA LEU A 15 -15.02 -4.12 2.12
C LEU A 15 -13.94 -3.94 3.19
N ILE A 16 -13.39 -5.03 3.72
CA ILE A 16 -12.26 -5.00 4.65
C ILE A 16 -11.04 -4.35 3.98
N GLY A 17 -10.73 -4.75 2.74
CA GLY A 17 -9.68 -4.15 1.92
C GLY A 17 -9.86 -2.64 1.70
N SER A 18 -11.12 -2.20 1.60
CA SER A 18 -11.53 -0.80 1.36
C SER A 18 -11.29 0.14 2.55
N LEU A 19 -10.90 -0.38 3.72
CA LEU A 19 -10.50 0.43 4.86
C LEU A 19 -9.12 1.06 4.60
N SER A 20 -9.07 2.36 4.33
CA SER A 20 -7.82 3.10 4.15
C SER A 20 -7.21 3.44 5.52
N PHE A 21 -6.37 2.54 6.05
CA PHE A 21 -5.76 2.75 7.36
C PHE A 21 -4.82 3.94 7.42
N ALA A 22 -4.23 4.33 6.29
CA ALA A 22 -3.48 5.58 6.22
C ALA A 22 -4.35 6.79 6.62
N VAL A 23 -5.57 6.88 6.09
CA VAL A 23 -6.51 7.97 6.38
C VAL A 23 -7.07 7.81 7.81
N ILE A 24 -7.51 6.62 8.18
CA ILE A 24 -8.10 6.33 9.49
C ILE A 24 -7.10 6.63 10.62
N VAL A 25 -5.89 6.07 10.55
CA VAL A 25 -4.84 6.26 11.56
C VAL A 25 -4.42 7.72 11.64
N SER A 26 -4.24 8.39 10.49
CA SER A 26 -3.88 9.82 10.50
C SER A 26 -4.95 10.66 11.17
N SER A 27 -6.23 10.39 10.89
CA SER A 27 -7.35 11.10 11.52
C SER A 27 -7.42 10.87 13.02
N ILE A 28 -7.31 9.62 13.49
CA ILE A 28 -7.36 9.28 14.92
C ILE A 28 -6.18 9.90 15.69
N MET A 29 -5.02 10.01 15.04
CA MET A 29 -3.81 10.59 15.64
C MET A 29 -3.72 12.12 15.48
N GLY A 30 -4.75 12.79 14.96
CA GLY A 30 -4.76 14.24 14.77
C GLY A 30 -3.78 14.75 13.70
N LEU A 31 -3.40 13.91 12.74
CA LEU A 31 -2.51 14.25 11.63
C LEU A 31 -3.32 14.71 10.41
N ASN A 32 -2.67 15.49 9.54
CA ASN A 32 -3.25 15.86 8.24
C ASN A 32 -3.57 14.61 7.40
N ASP A 33 -4.60 14.73 6.56
CA ASP A 33 -4.98 13.68 5.60
C ASP A 33 -3.79 13.34 4.68
N PRO A 34 -3.35 12.07 4.59
CA PRO A 34 -2.25 11.63 3.72
C PRO A 34 -2.42 11.96 2.24
N ARG A 35 -3.63 12.30 1.80
CA ARG A 35 -3.92 12.68 0.42
C ARG A 35 -3.57 14.13 0.10
N THR A 36 -3.30 14.96 1.12
CA THR A 36 -3.05 16.41 0.95
C THR A 36 -1.57 16.79 0.95
N TYR A 37 -0.65 15.84 1.16
CA TYR A 37 0.78 16.13 1.22
C TYR A 37 1.64 14.99 0.64
N GLY A 38 2.95 15.29 0.51
CA GLY A 38 3.93 14.33 0.04
C GLY A 38 3.61 13.88 -1.39
N SER A 39 3.42 12.57 -1.59
CA SER A 39 3.03 12.00 -2.87
C SER A 39 1.52 11.90 -3.10
N GLY A 40 0.69 12.39 -2.16
CA GLY A 40 -0.78 12.31 -2.20
C GLY A 40 -1.36 10.89 -2.14
N ASN A 41 -0.52 9.85 -2.01
CA ASN A 41 -0.93 8.45 -1.98
C ASN A 41 -1.17 8.02 -0.53
N PRO A 42 -2.33 7.44 -0.18
CA PRO A 42 -2.67 7.06 1.20
C PRO A 42 -2.01 5.72 1.58
N GLY A 43 -0.70 5.75 1.84
CA GLY A 43 0.06 4.58 2.32
C GLY A 43 1.14 4.95 3.32
N ALA A 44 1.67 3.94 4.02
CA ALA A 44 2.62 4.10 5.13
C ALA A 44 3.83 4.99 4.81
N THR A 45 4.44 4.83 3.62
CA THR A 45 5.58 5.67 3.19
C THR A 45 5.21 7.15 3.11
N ASN A 46 3.97 7.47 2.70
CA ASN A 46 3.53 8.86 2.69
C ASN A 46 3.18 9.34 4.09
N VAL A 47 2.50 8.52 4.90
CA VAL A 47 2.23 8.83 6.31
C VAL A 47 3.51 9.14 7.08
N LEU A 48 4.62 8.45 6.80
CA LEU A 48 5.92 8.73 7.40
C LEU A 48 6.41 10.16 7.12
N ARG A 49 5.98 10.78 6.00
CA ARG A 49 6.32 12.18 5.66
C ARG A 49 5.61 13.21 6.53
N SER A 50 4.58 12.82 7.30
CA SER A 50 4.03 13.65 8.38
C SER A 50 5.01 13.84 9.54
N GLY A 51 6.05 13.00 9.62
CA GLY A 51 6.98 12.91 10.74
C GLY A 51 6.59 11.87 11.80
N SER A 52 5.37 11.34 11.77
CA SER A 52 4.92 10.33 12.73
C SER A 52 5.31 8.91 12.31
N LYS A 53 6.44 8.42 12.85
CA LYS A 53 6.89 7.02 12.67
C LYS A 53 5.86 6.02 13.19
N LYS A 54 5.20 6.33 14.32
CA LYS A 54 4.16 5.48 14.92
C LYS A 54 2.96 5.33 13.98
N ALA A 55 2.46 6.44 13.41
CA ALA A 55 1.35 6.41 12.46
C ALA A 55 1.69 5.61 11.20
N ALA A 56 2.91 5.77 10.68
CA ALA A 56 3.37 5.04 9.50
C ALA A 56 3.47 3.53 9.76
N ALA A 57 4.04 3.13 10.91
CA ALA A 57 4.14 1.72 11.29
C ALA A 57 2.77 1.08 11.51
N LEU A 58 1.86 1.78 12.21
CA LEU A 58 0.50 1.29 12.42
C LEU A 58 -0.28 1.18 11.11
N THR A 59 -0.14 2.15 10.21
CA THR A 59 -0.72 2.08 8.85
C THR A 59 -0.22 0.85 8.10
N LEU A 60 1.10 0.61 8.11
CA LEU A 60 1.71 -0.53 7.42
C LEU A 60 1.18 -1.85 7.96
N LEU A 61 1.14 -2.00 9.30
CA LEU A 61 0.67 -3.19 9.98
C LEU A 61 -0.81 -3.46 9.65
N LEU A 62 -1.69 -2.46 9.82
CA LEU A 62 -3.11 -2.63 9.58
C LEU A 62 -3.43 -2.87 8.10
N ASP A 63 -2.71 -2.22 7.18
CA ASP A 63 -2.85 -2.47 5.74
C ASP A 63 -2.40 -3.89 5.35
N ALA A 64 -1.43 -4.49 6.06
CA ALA A 64 -1.06 -5.89 5.88
C ALA A 64 -2.10 -6.83 6.50
N VAL A 65 -2.54 -6.55 7.73
CA VAL A 65 -3.55 -7.35 8.44
C VAL A 65 -4.85 -7.47 7.66
N LYS A 66 -5.32 -6.38 7.02
CA LYS A 66 -6.55 -6.45 6.20
C LYS A 66 -6.42 -7.31 4.94
N GLY A 67 -5.20 -7.52 4.44
CA GLY A 67 -4.94 -8.48 3.36
C GLY A 67 -4.80 -9.91 3.90
N LEU A 68 -4.23 -10.06 5.09
CA LEU A 68 -3.94 -11.35 5.71
C LEU A 68 -5.19 -12.04 6.26
N ILE A 69 -5.99 -11.35 7.07
CA ILE A 69 -7.08 -11.95 7.84
C ILE A 69 -8.15 -12.59 6.95
N PRO A 70 -8.69 -11.92 5.91
CA PRO A 70 -9.70 -12.54 5.05
C PRO A 70 -9.18 -13.84 4.40
N VAL A 71 -7.91 -13.86 3.98
CA VAL A 71 -7.28 -15.02 3.35
C VAL A 71 -7.11 -16.16 4.36
N LEU A 72 -6.64 -15.88 5.59
CA LEU A 72 -6.50 -16.90 6.63
C LEU A 72 -7.85 -17.50 7.03
N LEU A 73 -8.88 -16.67 7.18
CA LEU A 73 -10.23 -17.14 7.51
C LEU A 73 -10.75 -18.10 6.45
N VAL A 74 -10.60 -17.76 5.17
CA VAL A 74 -11.03 -18.65 4.07
C VAL A 74 -10.17 -19.91 3.99
N LYS A 75 -8.86 -19.80 4.23
CA LYS A 75 -7.95 -20.94 4.14
C LYS A 75 -8.19 -21.98 5.24
N TYR A 76 -8.37 -21.54 6.48
CA TYR A 76 -8.41 -22.43 7.65
C TYR A 76 -9.82 -22.74 8.16
N ILE A 77 -10.76 -21.81 7.99
CA ILE A 77 -12.13 -21.96 8.49
C ILE A 77 -13.10 -22.17 7.31
N GLY A 78 -12.82 -21.56 6.16
CA GLY A 78 -13.68 -21.62 4.98
C GLY A 78 -14.09 -23.02 4.51
N PRO A 79 -13.22 -24.05 4.53
CA PRO A 79 -13.59 -25.40 4.12
C PRO A 79 -14.79 -25.96 4.90
N ASP A 80 -14.89 -25.67 6.20
CA ASP A 80 -16.00 -26.14 7.06
C ASP A 80 -17.35 -25.53 6.69
N TYR A 81 -17.33 -24.39 5.98
CA TYR A 81 -18.52 -23.64 5.55
C TYR A 81 -18.78 -23.75 4.04
N GLY A 82 -18.10 -24.67 3.35
CA GLY A 82 -18.28 -24.86 1.91
C GLY A 82 -17.62 -23.80 1.03
N LEU A 83 -16.68 -23.00 1.57
CA LEU A 83 -15.88 -22.04 0.80
C LEU A 83 -14.77 -22.76 0.03
N HIS A 84 -15.17 -23.61 -0.91
CA HIS A 84 -14.27 -24.41 -1.73
C HIS A 84 -13.85 -23.68 -3.02
N GLU A 85 -13.05 -24.35 -3.85
CA GLU A 85 -12.75 -24.07 -5.26
C GLU A 85 -12.65 -22.59 -5.64
N GLY A 86 -11.43 -22.04 -5.59
CA GLY A 86 -11.16 -20.68 -6.07
C GLY A 86 -11.64 -19.56 -5.14
N THR A 87 -12.43 -19.84 -4.08
CA THR A 87 -12.83 -18.82 -3.10
C THR A 87 -11.63 -18.12 -2.46
N LEU A 88 -10.56 -18.87 -2.16
CA LEU A 88 -9.31 -18.33 -1.62
C LEU A 88 -8.69 -17.28 -2.57
N ALA A 89 -8.64 -17.58 -3.86
CA ALA A 89 -8.14 -16.69 -4.91
C ALA A 89 -9.01 -15.43 -5.04
N LEU A 90 -10.34 -15.58 -5.06
CA LEU A 90 -11.28 -14.47 -5.12
C LEU A 90 -11.15 -13.54 -3.92
N VAL A 91 -11.02 -14.08 -2.70
CA VAL A 91 -10.87 -13.29 -1.47
C VAL A 91 -9.52 -12.59 -1.42
N ALA A 92 -8.44 -13.25 -1.86
CA ALA A 92 -7.11 -12.66 -1.98
C ALA A 92 -7.12 -11.43 -2.92
N ILE A 93 -7.65 -11.58 -4.14
CA ILE A 93 -7.71 -10.46 -5.09
C ILE A 93 -8.69 -9.37 -4.63
N ALA A 94 -9.82 -9.73 -4.01
CA ALA A 94 -10.81 -8.78 -3.52
C ALA A 94 -10.27 -7.88 -2.40
N ALA A 95 -9.57 -8.45 -1.42
CA ALA A 95 -8.93 -7.66 -0.35
C ALA A 95 -7.90 -6.68 -0.91
N PHE A 96 -7.11 -7.12 -1.90
CA PHE A 96 -6.14 -6.26 -2.59
C PHE A 96 -6.83 -5.14 -3.40
N LEU A 97 -7.85 -5.49 -4.20
CA LEU A 97 -8.64 -4.52 -4.97
C LEU A 97 -9.34 -3.51 -4.08
N GLY A 98 -9.83 -3.92 -2.91
CA GLY A 98 -10.38 -3.00 -1.90
C GLY A 98 -9.36 -1.94 -1.49
N HIS A 99 -8.09 -2.30 -1.31
CA HIS A 99 -7.05 -1.30 -0.99
C HIS A 99 -6.80 -0.33 -2.16
N LEU A 100 -6.82 -0.82 -3.40
CA LEU A 100 -6.56 -0.02 -4.61
C LEU A 100 -7.72 0.92 -4.92
N PHE A 101 -8.95 0.42 -4.79
CA PHE A 101 -10.20 1.08 -5.14
C PHE A 101 -11.18 1.03 -3.95
N PRO A 102 -10.87 1.70 -2.83
CA PRO A 102 -11.65 1.64 -1.61
C PRO A 102 -12.98 2.36 -1.77
N ILE A 103 -14.09 1.63 -1.64
CA ILE A 103 -15.44 2.19 -1.79
C ILE A 103 -15.72 3.33 -0.80
N PHE A 104 -15.27 3.18 0.45
CA PHE A 104 -15.45 4.19 1.51
C PHE A 104 -14.64 5.47 1.30
N PHE A 105 -13.67 5.46 0.38
CA PHE A 105 -12.77 6.60 0.13
C PHE A 105 -12.84 7.05 -1.35
N LYS A 106 -14.04 6.98 -1.95
CA LYS A 106 -14.32 7.43 -3.32
C LYS A 106 -13.43 6.75 -4.37
N PHE A 107 -13.10 5.48 -4.14
CA PHE A 107 -12.22 4.66 -4.99
C PHE A 107 -10.80 5.22 -5.17
N LYS A 108 -10.37 6.14 -4.27
CA LYS A 108 -9.01 6.72 -4.28
C LYS A 108 -8.14 6.03 -3.23
N GLY A 109 -7.56 4.90 -3.61
CA GLY A 109 -6.76 4.05 -2.73
C GLY A 109 -5.26 4.19 -2.88
N GLY A 110 -4.54 3.29 -2.23
CA GLY A 110 -3.08 3.24 -2.23
C GLY A 110 -2.50 2.44 -3.39
N LYS A 111 -1.25 1.98 -3.21
CA LYS A 111 -0.51 1.17 -4.19
C LYS A 111 -0.46 -0.32 -3.83
N GLY A 112 -1.00 -0.70 -2.69
CA GLY A 112 -1.24 -2.09 -2.32
C GLY A 112 -0.05 -2.88 -1.79
N VAL A 113 1.16 -2.33 -1.67
CA VAL A 113 2.36 -3.11 -1.26
C VAL A 113 2.16 -3.88 0.05
N ALA A 114 1.70 -3.21 1.12
CA ALA A 114 1.48 -3.86 2.41
C ALA A 114 0.33 -4.88 2.38
N THR A 115 -0.77 -4.52 1.71
CA THR A 115 -1.92 -5.43 1.56
C THR A 115 -1.57 -6.66 0.72
N ALA A 116 -0.77 -6.51 -0.34
CA ALA A 116 -0.24 -7.62 -1.11
C ALA A 116 0.64 -8.53 -0.26
N LEU A 117 1.56 -7.98 0.54
CA LEU A 117 2.35 -8.78 1.47
C LEU A 117 1.47 -9.57 2.44
N GLY A 118 0.45 -8.93 3.02
CA GLY A 118 -0.52 -9.60 3.90
C GLY A 118 -1.25 -10.75 3.22
N VAL A 119 -1.77 -10.52 2.01
CA VAL A 119 -2.41 -11.56 1.19
C VAL A 119 -1.45 -12.71 0.91
N LEU A 120 -0.21 -12.41 0.48
CA LEU A 120 0.80 -13.43 0.15
C LEU A 120 1.19 -14.26 1.38
N LEU A 121 1.35 -13.64 2.55
CA LEU A 121 1.55 -14.35 3.83
C LEU A 121 0.37 -15.26 4.19
N GLY A 122 -0.86 -14.83 3.89
CA GLY A 122 -2.06 -15.63 4.11
C GLY A 122 -2.17 -16.83 3.18
N LEU A 123 -1.81 -16.65 1.91
CA LEU A 123 -1.75 -17.71 0.91
C LEU A 123 -0.68 -18.74 1.31
N SER A 124 0.54 -18.26 1.61
CA SER A 124 1.65 -19.07 2.12
C SER A 124 2.62 -18.20 2.90
N GLY A 125 2.89 -18.59 4.15
CA GLY A 125 3.87 -17.88 5.00
C GLY A 125 5.25 -17.81 4.34
N TRP A 126 5.67 -18.87 3.67
CA TRP A 126 6.95 -18.91 2.94
C TRP A 126 6.97 -17.95 1.75
N LEU A 127 5.91 -17.89 0.96
CA LEU A 127 5.83 -16.99 -0.18
C LEU A 127 5.89 -15.52 0.27
N GLY A 128 5.09 -15.15 1.27
CA GLY A 128 5.12 -13.81 1.85
C GLY A 128 6.47 -13.46 2.47
N LEU A 129 7.13 -14.41 3.14
CA LEU A 129 8.48 -14.23 3.68
C LEU A 129 9.52 -13.97 2.59
N LEU A 130 9.53 -14.77 1.52
CA LEU A 130 10.46 -14.57 0.40
C LEU A 130 10.28 -13.18 -0.22
N VAL A 131 9.05 -12.77 -0.49
CA VAL A 131 8.72 -11.45 -1.05
C VAL A 131 9.13 -10.33 -0.11
N LEU A 132 8.94 -10.49 1.21
CA LEU A 132 9.39 -9.53 2.22
C LEU A 132 10.92 -9.43 2.25
N LEU A 133 11.64 -10.55 2.19
CA LEU A 133 13.09 -10.56 2.16
C LEU A 133 13.64 -9.90 0.90
N THR A 134 13.05 -10.17 -0.27
CA THR A 134 13.38 -9.46 -1.52
C THR A 134 13.17 -7.96 -1.37
N TRP A 135 12.02 -7.56 -0.85
CA TRP A 135 11.72 -6.15 -0.63
C TRP A 135 12.75 -5.50 0.30
N LEU A 136 13.06 -6.14 1.43
CA LEU A 136 14.01 -5.64 2.42
C LEU A 136 15.42 -5.52 1.83
N LEU A 137 15.90 -6.56 1.13
CA LEU A 137 17.21 -6.56 0.49
C LEU A 137 17.36 -5.39 -0.50
N VAL A 138 16.38 -5.21 -1.39
CA VAL A 138 16.39 -4.11 -2.37
C VAL A 138 16.25 -2.76 -1.67
N ALA A 139 15.38 -2.64 -0.67
CA ALA A 139 15.17 -1.39 0.05
C ALA A 139 16.42 -0.96 0.84
N LEU A 140 17.14 -1.89 1.46
CA LEU A 140 18.36 -1.61 2.22
C LEU A 140 19.52 -1.24 1.30
N THR A 141 19.68 -1.91 0.16
CA THR A 141 20.78 -1.68 -0.79
C THR A 141 20.56 -0.43 -1.65
N SER A 142 19.39 -0.28 -2.25
CA SER A 142 19.08 0.82 -3.18
C SER A 142 18.55 2.08 -2.48
N ARG A 143 17.99 1.93 -1.29
CA ARG A 143 17.23 2.96 -0.55
C ARG A 143 16.00 3.48 -1.30
N TYR A 144 15.49 2.76 -2.30
CA TYR A 144 14.22 3.10 -2.98
C TYR A 144 13.10 2.14 -2.56
N SER A 145 12.09 2.66 -1.86
CA SER A 145 10.92 1.86 -1.45
C SER A 145 10.09 1.39 -2.66
N SER A 146 10.01 2.19 -3.72
CA SER A 146 9.28 1.85 -4.93
C SER A 146 10.00 0.79 -5.76
N LEU A 147 11.33 0.87 -5.92
CA LEU A 147 12.11 -0.16 -6.58
C LEU A 147 11.97 -1.51 -5.87
N ALA A 148 12.06 -1.50 -4.53
CA ALA A 148 11.83 -2.69 -3.72
C ALA A 148 10.45 -3.31 -3.95
N ALA A 149 9.40 -2.48 -4.03
CA ALA A 149 8.04 -2.95 -4.31
C ALA A 149 7.89 -3.55 -5.73
N LEU A 150 8.50 -2.94 -6.74
CA LEU A 150 8.47 -3.43 -8.12
C LEU A 150 9.17 -4.79 -8.24
N ILE A 151 10.38 -4.93 -7.69
CA ILE A 151 11.14 -6.19 -7.73
C ILE A 151 10.41 -7.27 -6.94
N ALA A 152 9.93 -6.96 -5.74
CA ALA A 152 9.18 -7.92 -4.93
C ALA A 152 7.90 -8.42 -5.63
N ALA A 153 7.18 -7.53 -6.34
CA ALA A 153 6.00 -7.89 -7.11
C ALA A 153 6.32 -8.78 -8.31
N ILE A 154 7.44 -8.55 -9.01
CA ILE A 154 7.88 -9.42 -10.11
C ILE A 154 8.30 -10.79 -9.57
N MET A 155 8.98 -10.82 -8.42
CA MET A 155 9.46 -12.07 -7.82
C MET A 155 8.34 -12.92 -7.23
N ALA A 156 7.22 -12.33 -6.79
CA ALA A 156 6.10 -13.08 -6.22
C ALA A 156 5.58 -14.25 -7.10
N PRO A 157 5.18 -14.04 -8.38
CA PRO A 157 4.78 -15.14 -9.25
C PRO A 157 5.94 -16.08 -9.61
N VAL A 158 7.17 -15.57 -9.71
CA VAL A 158 8.36 -16.40 -9.97
C VAL A 158 8.58 -17.39 -8.82
N TYR A 159 8.55 -16.91 -7.57
CA TYR A 159 8.62 -17.77 -6.40
C TYR A 159 7.46 -18.74 -6.36
N TYR A 160 6.22 -18.27 -6.60
CA TYR A 160 5.02 -19.11 -6.61
C TYR A 160 5.18 -20.34 -7.49
N VAL A 161 5.70 -20.15 -8.71
CA VAL A 161 5.90 -21.23 -9.70
C VAL A 161 7.08 -22.13 -9.34
N LEU A 162 8.24 -21.56 -9.00
CA LEU A 162 9.46 -22.35 -8.83
C LEU A 162 9.48 -23.19 -7.55
N LEU A 163 8.77 -22.76 -6.51
CA LEU A 163 8.78 -23.40 -5.20
C LEU A 163 7.42 -24.02 -4.82
N GLY A 164 6.41 -23.87 -5.69
CA GLY A 164 5.13 -24.55 -5.54
C GLY A 164 5.27 -26.05 -5.73
N GLY A 165 4.59 -26.82 -4.88
CA GLY A 165 4.77 -28.27 -4.74
C GLY A 165 5.92 -28.67 -3.81
N VAL A 166 6.79 -27.73 -3.41
CA VAL A 166 7.86 -27.97 -2.43
C VAL A 166 7.56 -27.28 -1.10
N LEU A 167 7.22 -25.98 -1.13
CA LEU A 167 7.00 -25.17 0.08
C LEU A 167 5.51 -24.88 0.34
N TRP A 168 4.62 -25.12 -0.63
CA TRP A 168 3.17 -24.94 -0.53
C TRP A 168 2.47 -25.74 -1.63
N ASP A 169 1.16 -25.95 -1.47
CA ASP A 169 0.32 -26.56 -2.49
C ASP A 169 0.15 -25.63 -3.69
N TYR A 170 0.41 -26.17 -4.88
CA TYR A 170 0.29 -25.42 -6.12
C TYR A 170 -1.18 -25.36 -6.56
N ASP A 171 -1.69 -24.14 -6.73
CA ASP A 171 -3.07 -23.89 -7.16
C ASP A 171 -3.10 -22.84 -8.30
N LYS A 172 -3.71 -23.20 -9.44
CA LYS A 172 -3.73 -22.37 -10.65
C LYS A 172 -4.49 -21.05 -10.43
N PRO A 173 -5.73 -21.04 -9.88
CA PRO A 173 -6.41 -19.83 -9.43
C PRO A 173 -5.57 -18.89 -8.56
N VAL A 174 -4.77 -19.43 -7.64
CA VAL A 174 -3.90 -18.63 -6.77
C VAL A 174 -2.75 -18.03 -7.57
N LEU A 175 -2.10 -18.79 -8.46
CA LEU A 175 -1.08 -18.24 -9.37
C LEU A 175 -1.64 -17.06 -10.19
N LEU A 176 -2.81 -17.23 -10.81
CA LEU A 176 -3.45 -16.17 -11.60
C LEU A 176 -3.72 -14.92 -10.75
N THR A 177 -4.13 -15.12 -9.49
CA THR A 177 -4.31 -14.03 -8.53
C THR A 177 -2.99 -13.32 -8.23
N VAL A 178 -1.91 -14.06 -7.97
CA VAL A 178 -0.59 -13.48 -7.72
C VAL A 178 -0.10 -12.68 -8.94
N ILE A 179 -0.25 -13.22 -10.16
CA ILE A 179 0.07 -12.52 -11.41
C ILE A 179 -0.75 -11.22 -11.55
N ALA A 180 -2.07 -11.30 -11.33
CA ALA A 180 -2.96 -10.15 -11.43
C ALA A 180 -2.61 -9.06 -10.41
N MET A 181 -2.36 -9.44 -9.15
CA MET A 181 -1.91 -8.51 -8.11
C MET A 181 -0.59 -7.85 -8.48
N SER A 182 0.39 -8.61 -8.98
CA SER A 182 1.67 -8.08 -9.44
C SER A 182 1.50 -7.08 -10.58
N ALA A 183 0.71 -7.41 -11.60
CA ALA A 183 0.44 -6.52 -12.73
C ALA A 183 -0.22 -5.21 -12.27
N LEU A 184 -1.24 -5.30 -11.41
CA LEU A 184 -1.92 -4.13 -10.83
C LEU A 184 -0.96 -3.29 -9.97
N LEU A 185 -0.10 -3.92 -9.17
CA LEU A 185 0.89 -3.21 -8.35
C LEU A 185 1.88 -2.45 -9.24
N LEU A 186 2.40 -3.08 -10.29
CA LEU A 186 3.28 -2.42 -11.28
C LEU A 186 2.57 -1.21 -11.91
N TRP A 187 1.32 -1.37 -12.36
CA TRP A 187 0.52 -0.28 -12.91
C TRP A 187 0.33 0.88 -11.92
N ARG A 188 -0.01 0.59 -10.66
CA ARG A 188 -0.12 1.61 -9.58
C ARG A 188 1.21 2.32 -9.27
N HIS A 189 2.34 1.78 -9.73
CA HIS A 189 3.67 2.36 -9.58
C HIS A 189 4.19 3.06 -10.85
N ALA A 190 3.38 3.24 -11.90
CA ALA A 190 3.80 3.89 -13.15
C ALA A 190 4.50 5.26 -12.92
N GLU A 191 3.97 6.09 -12.03
CA GLU A 191 4.63 7.35 -11.67
C GLU A 191 5.98 7.17 -10.97
N ASN A 192 6.13 6.14 -10.13
CA ASN A 192 7.42 5.84 -9.49
C ASN A 192 8.43 5.33 -10.52
N ILE A 193 7.99 4.49 -11.45
CA ILE A 193 8.84 4.01 -12.55
C ILE A 193 9.37 5.21 -13.33
N ASN A 194 8.49 6.14 -13.71
CA ASN A 194 8.91 7.36 -14.40
C ASN A 194 9.89 8.20 -13.59
N ARG A 195 9.71 8.33 -12.27
CA ARG A 195 10.67 9.03 -11.40
C ARG A 195 11.99 8.29 -11.24
N LEU A 196 11.98 6.96 -11.16
CA LEU A 196 13.20 6.14 -11.09
C LEU A 196 14.03 6.31 -12.36
N LEU A 197 13.40 6.23 -13.54
CA LEU A 197 14.06 6.43 -14.84
C LEU A 197 14.66 7.83 -14.97
N LYS A 198 14.03 8.84 -14.38
CA LYS A 198 14.51 10.23 -14.37
C LYS A 198 15.50 10.55 -13.23
N GLY A 199 15.80 9.60 -12.34
CA GLY A 199 16.62 9.84 -11.14
C GLY A 199 15.97 10.77 -10.10
N GLN A 200 14.64 10.95 -10.15
CA GLN A 200 13.86 11.88 -9.33
C GLN A 200 13.10 11.18 -8.18
N GLU A 201 13.24 9.87 -8.03
CA GLU A 201 12.54 9.12 -6.99
C GLU A 201 13.15 9.43 -5.61
N SER A 202 12.30 9.61 -4.59
CA SER A 202 12.77 9.91 -3.24
C SER A 202 13.38 8.68 -2.57
N LYS A 203 14.60 8.81 -2.05
CA LYS A 203 15.23 7.77 -1.21
C LYS A 203 14.60 7.69 0.18
N ILE A 204 14.64 6.51 0.78
CA ILE A 204 14.24 6.30 2.18
C ILE A 204 15.21 7.05 3.08
N GLY A 205 14.68 7.92 3.95
CA GLY A 205 15.45 8.66 4.93
C GLY A 205 16.14 9.93 4.42
N SER A 206 15.89 10.39 3.18
CA SER A 206 16.32 11.72 2.78
C SER A 206 15.50 12.79 3.51
N LYS A 207 16.19 13.71 4.20
CA LYS A 207 15.55 14.92 4.73
C LYS A 207 15.22 15.84 3.55
N LYS A 208 14.03 16.44 3.54
CA LYS A 208 13.76 17.58 2.65
C LYS A 208 14.68 18.70 3.11
N ASP A 209 15.62 19.12 2.27
CA ASP A 209 16.27 20.41 2.47
C ASP A 209 15.17 21.47 2.51
N LYS A 210 15.20 22.32 3.53
CA LYS A 210 14.34 23.51 3.63
C LYS A 210 14.80 24.50 2.55
N ALA A 211 14.53 24.20 1.29
CA ALA A 211 14.73 25.15 0.21
C ALA A 211 13.65 26.24 0.30
N GLY A 212 14.09 27.45 0.67
CA GLY A 212 13.43 28.70 0.29
C GLY A 212 12.37 29.27 1.24
N LYS A 213 12.73 29.67 2.47
CA LYS A 213 12.08 30.85 3.08
C LYS A 213 12.73 32.11 2.51
N GLY A 214 12.53 32.33 1.21
CA GLY A 214 12.79 33.59 0.53
C GLY A 214 11.46 34.22 0.18
N SER A 215 10.85 34.89 1.15
CA SER A 215 9.76 35.84 0.88
C SER A 215 10.03 37.04 1.75
N THR A 216 10.92 37.88 1.23
CA THR A 216 11.18 39.23 1.70
C THR A 216 9.85 39.95 1.77
N VAL A 217 9.33 40.17 2.97
CA VAL A 217 8.22 41.09 3.18
C VAL A 217 8.77 42.48 2.89
N ILE A 218 8.49 42.98 1.69
CA ILE A 218 8.72 44.38 1.34
C ILE A 218 7.78 45.19 2.24
N LYS A 219 8.31 45.80 3.30
CA LYS A 219 7.60 46.85 4.05
C LYS A 219 7.46 48.08 3.15
N PRO A 220 6.27 48.67 2.99
CA PRO A 220 6.15 49.94 2.30
C PRO A 220 6.88 51.03 3.11
N SER A 221 7.90 51.61 2.51
CA SER A 221 8.50 52.87 2.94
C SER A 221 7.52 53.99 2.60
N THR A 222 6.93 54.64 3.62
CA THR A 222 6.40 55.99 3.46
C THR A 222 6.96 56.89 4.57
N LYS A 223 7.99 57.66 4.19
CA LYS A 223 8.43 58.85 4.92
C LYS A 223 7.45 60.01 4.65
N ALA A 224 6.95 60.56 5.74
CA ALA A 224 6.76 61.99 6.07
C ALA A 224 6.39 63.02 4.98
N LYS A 225 5.26 63.70 5.20
CA LYS A 225 4.95 65.14 5.00
C LYS A 225 3.47 65.31 5.42
N ARG A 226 2.97 66.33 6.13
CA ARG A 226 3.42 67.70 6.41
C ARG A 226 2.43 68.29 7.45
N ASN A 227 2.95 69.08 8.39
CA ASN A 227 2.29 70.16 9.15
C ASN A 227 0.88 70.61 8.72
N ARG A 228 -0.04 70.78 9.69
CA ARG A 228 -0.64 72.08 10.03
C ARG A 228 -1.44 72.05 11.35
N LYS A 229 -1.10 73.01 12.21
CA LYS A 229 -1.90 73.52 13.34
C LYS A 229 -3.10 74.30 12.80
N SER A 230 -4.27 74.09 13.38
CA SER A 230 -5.24 75.10 13.85
C SER A 230 -6.45 74.36 14.42
#